data_AF-A0A3E0L686-F1
#
_entry.id   AF-A0A3E0L686-F1
#
_cell.length_a   1.000
_cell.length_b   1.000
_cell.length_c   1.000
_cell.angle_alpha   90.00
_cell.angle_beta   90.00
_cell.angle_gamma   90.00
#
_symmetry.space_group_name_H-M   'P 1'
#
loop_
_entity.id
_entity.type
_entity.pdbx_description
1 polymer ?
#
loop_
_entity_poly.entity_id
_entity_poly.type
_entity_poly.pdbx_seq_one_letter_code
_entity_poly.pdbx_strand_id
1 'polypeptide(L)'
;MAYLENNCYGSEPIFVCDGLSPETEWLIVVVYDGNNHSSQGRIYDSQQLEKEPLCCLQLPSVIPPIFHGTWQEKSEKVLVNSF
;
A
#
# COMPACT_ATOMS: atom_id res chain seq x y z
N MET A 1 14.20 3.85 3.23
CA MET A 1 12.84 3.89 3.81
C MET A 1 11.99 4.76 2.89
N ALA A 2 10.71 4.43 2.70
CA ALA A 2 9.82 5.25 1.90
C ALA A 2 9.69 6.68 2.47
N TYR A 3 9.47 7.65 1.60
CA TYR A 3 9.27 9.05 1.98
C TYR A 3 8.09 9.18 2.95
N LEU A 4 8.34 9.87 4.06
CA LEU A 4 7.36 10.23 5.07
C LEU A 4 7.60 11.67 5.49
N GLU A 5 6.53 12.43 5.63
CA GLU A 5 6.58 13.76 6.22
C GLU A 5 6.93 13.66 7.71
N ASN A 6 7.35 14.79 8.29
CA ASN A 6 7.62 14.84 9.72
C ASN A 6 6.38 14.43 10.53
N ASN A 7 6.59 13.66 11.61
CA ASN A 7 5.52 13.15 12.49
C ASN A 7 4.52 12.21 11.78
N CYS A 8 4.91 11.62 10.64
CA CYS A 8 4.21 10.51 10.00
C CYS A 8 4.95 9.19 10.25
N TYR A 9 4.18 8.12 10.49
CA TYR A 9 4.70 6.82 10.89
C TYR A 9 4.12 5.72 9.99
N GLY A 10 4.98 5.05 9.22
CA GLY A 10 4.58 3.94 8.35
C GLY A 10 4.48 2.60 9.09
N SER A 11 3.50 1.77 8.70
CA SER A 11 3.40 0.36 9.07
C SER A 11 4.42 -0.50 8.31
N GLU A 12 4.37 -1.82 8.53
CA GLU A 12 5.05 -2.76 7.64
C GLU A 12 4.57 -2.54 6.18
N PRO A 13 5.49 -2.42 5.22
CA PRO A 13 5.16 -2.22 3.82
C PRO A 13 4.77 -3.53 3.13
N ILE A 14 3.86 -3.45 2.17
CA ILE A 14 3.46 -4.57 1.30
C ILE A 14 3.99 -4.29 -0.10
N PHE A 15 4.82 -5.20 -0.61
CA PHE A 15 5.32 -5.16 -1.99
C PHE A 15 4.30 -5.81 -2.93
N VAL A 16 4.02 -5.15 -4.05
CA VAL A 16 3.04 -5.58 -5.05
C VAL A 16 3.65 -5.45 -6.44
N CYS A 17 3.66 -6.54 -7.20
CA CYS A 17 3.94 -6.52 -8.63
C CYS A 17 2.63 -6.50 -9.42
N ASP A 18 2.63 -5.86 -10.58
CA ASP A 18 1.57 -6.06 -11.57
C ASP A 18 1.76 -7.44 -12.23
N GLY A 19 0.76 -8.32 -12.08
CA GLY A 19 0.77 -9.63 -12.73
C GLY A 19 0.82 -9.60 -14.26
N LEU A 20 0.47 -8.48 -14.91
CA LEU A 20 0.54 -8.30 -16.36
C LEU A 20 1.83 -7.63 -16.84
N SER A 21 2.50 -6.90 -15.96
CA SER A 21 3.66 -6.06 -16.27
C SER A 21 4.65 -6.13 -15.09
N PRO A 22 5.44 -7.21 -14.96
CA PRO A 22 6.27 -7.46 -13.78
C PRO A 22 7.28 -6.34 -13.47
N GLU A 23 7.65 -5.53 -14.45
CA GLU A 23 8.46 -4.32 -14.29
C GLU A 23 7.75 -3.18 -13.54
N THR A 24 6.42 -3.26 -13.43
CA THR A 24 5.56 -2.31 -12.73
C THR A 24 5.29 -2.83 -11.33
N GLU A 25 5.85 -2.13 -10.36
CA GLU A 25 5.89 -2.58 -8.98
C GLU A 25 5.60 -1.40 -8.04
N TRP A 26 4.92 -1.70 -6.94
CA TRP A 26 4.53 -0.72 -5.95
C TRP A 26 4.84 -1.18 -4.54
N LEU A 27 5.02 -0.21 -3.67
CA LEU A 27 5.01 -0.41 -2.23
C LEU A 27 3.75 0.23 -1.63
N ILE A 28 2.95 -0.55 -0.94
CA ILE A 28 1.78 -0.06 -0.20
C ILE A 28 2.14 0.04 1.28
N VAL A 29 1.90 1.21 1.87
CA VAL A 29 2.18 1.47 3.29
C VAL A 29 0.98 2.16 3.91
N VAL A 30 0.52 1.69 5.07
CA VAL A 30 -0.42 2.47 5.88
C VAL A 30 0.39 3.42 6.73
N VAL A 31 0.08 4.70 6.63
CA VAL A 31 0.77 5.76 7.36
C VAL A 31 -0.19 6.37 8.37
N TYR A 32 0.23 6.42 9.63
CA TYR A 32 -0.40 7.24 10.66
C TYR A 32 0.23 8.64 10.64
N ASP A 33 -0.59 9.65 10.40
CA ASP A 33 -0.23 11.05 10.46
C ASP A 33 -0.49 11.60 11.87
N GLY A 34 0.58 11.78 12.63
CA GLY A 34 0.55 12.30 14.00
C GLY A 34 0.20 13.79 14.08
N ASN A 35 0.22 14.53 12.96
CA ASN A 35 -0.16 15.94 12.94
C ASN A 35 -1.68 16.11 12.96
N ASN A 36 -2.40 15.24 12.26
CA ASN A 36 -3.85 15.32 12.09
C ASN A 36 -4.62 14.21 12.83
N HIS A 37 -3.91 13.29 13.50
CA HIS A 37 -4.48 12.09 14.11
C HIS A 37 -5.35 11.32 13.11
N SER A 38 -4.76 10.96 11.97
CA SER A 38 -5.46 10.27 10.88
C SER A 38 -4.57 9.20 10.25
N SER A 39 -5.15 8.33 9.40
CA SER A 39 -4.39 7.32 8.68
C SER A 39 -4.65 7.36 7.19
N GLN A 40 -3.62 7.03 6.40
CA GLN A 40 -3.68 6.97 4.95
C GLN A 40 -3.13 5.64 4.46
N GLY A 41 -3.72 5.06 3.42
CA GLY A 41 -3.06 4.07 2.58
C GLY A 41 -2.26 4.79 1.50
N ARG A 42 -0.95 4.59 1.45
CA ARG A 42 -0.07 5.24 0.47
C ARG A 42 0.54 4.23 -0.47
N ILE A 43 0.64 4.61 -1.74
CA ILE A 43 1.23 3.81 -2.81
C ILE A 43 2.47 4.53 -3.29
N TYR A 44 3.60 3.85 -3.30
CA TYR A 44 4.88 4.34 -3.78
C TYR A 44 5.32 3.55 -5.01
N ASP A 45 6.11 4.19 -5.87
CA ASP A 45 6.92 3.51 -6.88
C ASP A 45 8.02 2.69 -6.15
N SER A 46 8.12 1.39 -6.43
CA SER A 46 9.09 0.51 -5.74
C SER A 46 10.55 0.91 -5.95
N GLN A 47 10.85 1.59 -7.07
CA GLN A 47 12.21 1.95 -7.48
C GLN A 47 12.60 3.37 -7.05
N GLN A 48 11.65 4.16 -6.54
CA GLN A 48 11.85 5.59 -6.23
C GLN A 48 11.23 5.95 -4.87
N LEU A 49 11.54 5.15 -3.84
CA LEU A 49 10.93 5.24 -2.51
C LEU A 49 11.21 6.57 -1.80
N GLU A 50 12.25 7.29 -2.17
CA GLU A 50 12.59 8.62 -1.63
C GLU A 50 11.70 9.75 -2.16
N LYS A 51 10.89 9.50 -3.20
CA LYS A 51 9.93 10.46 -3.74
C LYS A 51 8.61 10.42 -3.00
N GLU A 52 7.81 11.48 -3.18
CA GLU A 52 6.43 11.52 -2.71
C GLU A 52 5.62 10.33 -3.26
N PRO A 53 4.64 9.82 -2.48
CA PRO A 53 3.80 8.72 -2.91
C PRO A 53 3.04 9.06 -4.19
N LEU A 54 2.89 8.06 -5.06
CA LEU A 54 2.07 8.15 -6.27
C LEU A 54 0.59 8.39 -5.93
N CYS A 55 0.14 7.89 -4.77
CA CYS A 55 -1.22 8.06 -4.29
C CYS A 55 -1.27 8.07 -2.76
N CYS A 56 -2.10 8.97 -2.21
CA CYS A 56 -2.50 8.99 -0.81
C CYS A 56 -4.01 8.82 -0.70
N LEU A 57 -4.45 7.70 -0.15
CA LEU A 57 -5.86 7.41 0.12
C LEU A 57 -6.15 7.64 1.61
N GLN A 58 -6.99 8.62 1.93
CA GLN A 58 -7.45 8.84 3.30
C GLN A 58 -8.29 7.66 3.79
N LEU A 59 -7.97 7.12 4.97
CA LEU A 59 -8.75 6.08 5.62
C LEU A 59 -9.83 6.70 6.52
N PRO A 60 -11.00 6.04 6.68
CA PRO A 60 -12.15 6.58 7.41
C PRO A 60 -11.93 6.66 8.92
N SER A 61 -10.89 6.00 9.45
CA SER A 61 -10.53 6.00 10.86
C SER A 61 -9.02 5.83 11.01
N VAL A 62 -8.50 6.18 12.19
CA VAL A 62 -7.12 5.86 12.57
C VAL A 62 -6.93 4.35 12.59
N ILE A 63 -5.85 3.88 11.98
CA ILE A 63 -5.40 2.49 12.07
C ILE A 63 -4.29 2.43 13.13
N PRO A 64 -4.47 1.64 14.21
CA PRO A 64 -3.44 1.48 15.23
C PRO A 64 -2.14 0.90 14.63
N PRO A 65 -0.96 1.26 15.17
CA PRO A 65 0.30 0.62 14.80
C PRO A 65 0.33 -0.90 15.12
N ILE A 66 1.33 -1.61 14.57
CA ILE A 66 1.65 -3.02 14.90
C ILE A 66 0.62 -4.03 14.35
N PHE A 67 0.23 -3.87 13.09
CA PHE A 67 -0.48 -4.91 12.34
C PHE A 67 0.36 -5.39 11.15
N HIS A 68 -0.01 -6.54 10.63
CA HIS A 68 0.55 -7.10 9.40
C HIS A 68 -0.54 -7.15 8.33
N GLY A 69 -0.12 -7.10 7.06
CA GLY A 69 -1.03 -7.21 5.93
C GLY A 69 -0.41 -8.02 4.80
N THR A 70 -1.25 -8.49 3.89
CA THR A 70 -0.82 -9.21 2.69
C THR A 70 -1.57 -8.65 1.49
N TRP A 71 -0.92 -8.68 0.33
CA TRP A 71 -1.59 -8.47 -0.95
C TRP A 71 -2.00 -9.82 -1.52
N GLN A 72 -3.24 -9.90 -1.99
CA GLN A 72 -3.74 -11.05 -2.73
C GLN A 72 -4.34 -10.56 -4.03
N GLU A 73 -3.75 -10.95 -5.15
CA GLU A 73 -4.35 -10.72 -6.44
C GLU A 73 -5.69 -11.45 -6.53
N LYS A 74 -6.67 -10.80 -7.15
CA LYS A 74 -7.94 -11.43 -7.42
C LYS A 74 -7.73 -12.44 -8.55
N SER A 75 -7.79 -13.73 -8.23
CA SER A 75 -7.89 -14.74 -9.28
C SER A 75 -9.25 -14.63 -9.96
N GLU A 76 -9.26 -14.60 -11.29
CA GLU A 76 -10.49 -14.87 -12.02
C GLU A 76 -10.91 -16.32 -11.70
N LYS A 77 -12.13 -16.49 -11.16
CA LYS A 77 -12.75 -17.82 -11.18
C LYS A 77 -12.99 -18.17 -12.64
N VAL A 78 -12.14 -19.01 -13.22
CA VAL A 78 -12.49 -19.72 -14.45
C VAL A 78 -13.72 -20.57 -14.11
N LEU A 79 -14.90 -20.11 -14.51
CA LEU A 79 -16.10 -20.93 -14.51
C LEU A 79 -15.86 -22.04 -15.54
N VAL A 80 -15.33 -23.16 -15.07
CA VAL A 80 -15.30 -24.38 -15.86
C VAL A 80 -16.75 -24.85 -15.93
N ASN A 81 -17.46 -24.44 -16.99
CA ASN A 81 -18.74 -25.04 -17.34
C ASN A 81 -18.45 -26.49 -17.71
N SER A 82 -18.66 -27.40 -16.76
CA SER A 82 -18.73 -28.83 -17.04
C SER A 82 -19.97 -29.06 -17.91
N PHE A 83 -19.73 -29.56 -19.13
CA PHE A 83 -20.76 -30.00 -20.08
C PHE A 83 -21.62 -31.15 -19.54
#